data_AF-B7SYC9-F1
#
_entry.id   AF-B7SYC9-F1
#
_cell.length_a   1.000
_cell.length_b   1.000
_cell.length_c   1.000
_cell.angle_alpha   90.00
_cell.angle_beta   90.00
_cell.angle_gamma   90.00
#
_symmetry.space_group_name_H-M   'P 1'
#
loop_
_entity.id
_entity.type
_entity.pdbx_description
1 polymer ?
#
loop_
_entity_poly.entity_id
_entity_poly.type
_entity_poly.pdbx_seq_one_letter_code
_entity_poly.pdbx_strand_id
1 'polypeptide(L)'
;FDPGNQAKRTCAASDRTGHALLHTLYQGNLAHKTNFYTEWFAVDLVKADDGSVSGVIALCIETGETVFLKSKLTILATGGAGRIYESSTNAYIN
;
A
#
# COMPACT_ATOMS: atom_id res chain seq x y z
N PHE A 1 20.55 16.55 27.92
CA PHE A 1 19.32 16.92 27.19
C PHE A 1 19.11 18.40 27.46
N ASP A 2 19.34 19.26 26.47
CA ASP A 2 19.09 20.70 26.57
C ASP A 2 17.73 20.99 25.90
N PRO A 3 16.66 21.23 26.69
CA PRO A 3 15.33 21.49 26.15
C PRO A 3 15.28 22.72 25.23
N GLY A 4 16.23 23.66 25.37
CA GLY A 4 16.30 24.89 24.58
C GLY A 4 16.85 24.70 23.17
N ASN A 5 17.53 23.58 22.89
CA ASN A 5 18.19 23.32 21.60
C ASN A 5 17.51 22.19 20.79
N GLN A 6 16.21 21.97 21.00
CA GLN A 6 15.47 20.93 20.29
C GLN A 6 15.07 21.41 18.87
N ALA A 7 15.58 20.72 17.85
CA ALA A 7 15.25 21.02 16.45
C ALA A 7 13.76 20.74 16.13
N LYS A 8 13.11 21.68 15.44
CA LYS A 8 11.71 21.59 14.97
C LYS A 8 11.68 21.19 13.49
N ARG A 9 11.65 19.89 13.20
CA ARG A 9 11.80 19.34 11.84
C ARG A 9 10.59 18.57 11.30
N THR A 10 9.54 18.41 12.11
CA THR A 10 8.35 17.67 11.71
C THR A 10 7.45 18.57 10.87
N CYS A 11 7.50 18.40 9.55
CA CYS A 11 6.55 19.04 8.64
C CYS A 11 5.15 18.49 8.87
N ALA A 12 4.15 19.36 8.88
CA ALA A 12 2.76 18.98 9.12
C ALA A 12 1.79 19.78 8.22
N ALA A 13 0.70 19.14 7.85
CA ALA A 13 -0.48 19.80 7.30
C ALA A 13 -1.57 19.78 8.37
N SER A 14 -1.50 20.75 9.29
CA SER A 14 -2.30 20.76 10.52
C SER A 14 -2.27 19.40 11.24
N ASP A 15 -3.42 18.88 11.63
CA ASP A 15 -3.64 17.61 12.31
C ASP A 15 -3.94 16.45 11.33
N ARG A 16 -3.78 16.65 10.02
CA ARG A 16 -4.19 15.70 8.95
C ARG A 16 -3.10 15.44 7.90
N THR A 17 -1.84 15.47 8.30
CA THR A 17 -0.69 15.30 7.40
C THR A 17 -0.77 14.05 6.52
N GLY A 18 -1.10 12.89 7.10
CA GLY A 18 -1.22 11.64 6.34
C GLY A 18 -2.34 11.67 5.28
N HIS A 19 -3.47 12.28 5.63
CA HIS A 19 -4.60 12.47 4.72
C HIS A 19 -4.22 13.38 3.55
N ALA A 20 -3.60 14.54 3.84
CA ALA A 20 -3.15 15.47 2.80
C ALA A 20 -2.13 14.82 1.85
N LEU A 21 -1.16 14.07 2.40
CA LEU A 21 -0.15 13.35 1.61
C LEU A 21 -0.79 12.30 0.69
N LEU A 22 -1.64 11.43 1.24
CA LEU A 22 -2.27 10.35 0.48
C LEU A 22 -3.16 10.89 -0.66
N HIS A 23 -3.97 11.91 -0.38
CA HIS A 23 -4.79 12.55 -1.41
C HIS A 23 -3.93 13.19 -2.50
N THR A 24 -2.83 13.86 -2.14
CA THR A 24 -1.93 14.48 -3.12
C THR A 24 -1.31 13.43 -4.05
N LEU A 25 -0.81 12.32 -3.51
CA LEU A 25 -0.23 11.24 -4.31
C LEU A 25 -1.27 10.55 -5.19
N TYR A 26 -2.49 10.35 -4.68
CA TYR A 26 -3.59 9.77 -5.47
C TYR A 26 -3.93 10.65 -6.68
N GLN A 27 -4.06 11.96 -6.48
CA GLN A 27 -4.28 12.92 -7.58
C GLN A 27 -3.11 12.91 -8.58
N GLY A 28 -1.86 12.80 -8.10
CA GLY A 28 -0.70 12.63 -8.96
C GLY A 28 -0.78 11.38 -9.84
N ASN A 29 -1.16 10.24 -9.26
CA ASN A 29 -1.35 9.00 -10.03
C ASN A 29 -2.47 9.09 -11.06
N LEU A 30 -3.57 9.80 -10.74
CA LEU A 30 -4.63 10.07 -11.72
C LEU A 30 -4.10 10.89 -12.92
N ALA A 31 -3.31 11.94 -12.65
CA ALA A 31 -2.68 12.74 -13.70
C ALA A 31 -1.72 11.92 -14.59
N HIS A 32 -1.04 10.93 -13.99
CA HIS A 32 -0.17 9.98 -14.70
C HIS A 32 -0.91 8.79 -15.33
N LYS A 33 -2.25 8.75 -15.25
CA LYS A 33 -3.09 7.69 -15.82
C LYS A 33 -2.72 6.29 -15.33
N THR A 34 -2.33 6.17 -14.06
CA THR A 34 -2.12 4.87 -13.43
C THR A 34 -3.42 4.08 -13.41
N ASN A 35 -3.37 2.80 -13.76
CA ASN A 35 -4.52 1.90 -13.66
C ASN A 35 -4.72 1.49 -12.20
N PHE A 36 -5.92 1.73 -11.67
CA PHE A 36 -6.30 1.33 -10.32
C PHE A 36 -7.22 0.12 -10.38
N TYR A 37 -6.83 -0.93 -9.66
CA TYR A 37 -7.66 -2.12 -9.42
C TYR A 37 -8.21 -2.02 -8.00
N THR A 38 -9.27 -1.22 -7.83
CA THR A 38 -9.95 -1.02 -6.54
C THR A 38 -10.69 -2.29 -6.13
N GLU A 39 -10.61 -2.68 -4.85
CA GLU A 39 -11.24 -3.91 -4.33
C GLU A 39 -10.73 -5.22 -4.97
N TRP A 40 -9.44 -5.24 -5.31
CA TRP A 40 -8.72 -6.46 -5.67
C TRP A 40 -7.74 -6.86 -4.57
N PHE A 41 -7.78 -8.12 -4.17
CA PHE A 41 -6.93 -8.68 -3.13
C PHE A 41 -5.86 -9.59 -3.76
N ALA A 42 -4.59 -9.22 -3.64
CA ALA A 42 -3.49 -10.08 -4.10
C ALA A 42 -3.34 -11.29 -3.15
N VAL A 43 -3.49 -12.50 -3.67
CA VAL A 43 -3.49 -13.73 -2.88
C VAL A 43 -2.17 -14.49 -2.91
N ASP A 44 -1.46 -14.47 -4.06
CA ASP A 44 -0.21 -15.20 -4.21
C ASP A 44 0.69 -14.58 -5.30
N LEU A 45 1.99 -14.82 -5.19
CA LEU A 45 2.98 -14.46 -6.19
C LEU A 45 3.11 -15.57 -7.21
N VAL A 46 3.07 -15.22 -8.50
CA VAL A 46 3.33 -16.17 -9.58
C VAL A 46 4.82 -16.19 -9.88
N LYS A 47 5.44 -17.36 -9.75
CA LYS A 47 6.85 -17.58 -10.08
C LYS A 47 6.97 -18.36 -11.39
N ALA A 48 7.93 -17.96 -12.23
CA ALA A 48 8.33 -18.75 -13.39
C ALA A 48 9.28 -19.89 -12.98
N ASP A 49 9.56 -20.79 -13.92
CA ASP A 49 10.42 -21.97 -13.70
C ASP A 49 11.85 -21.60 -13.28
N ASP A 50 12.31 -20.41 -13.66
CA ASP A 50 13.62 -19.85 -13.28
C ASP A 50 13.61 -19.18 -11.88
N GLY A 51 12.48 -19.20 -11.19
CA GLY A 51 12.28 -18.61 -9.86
C GLY A 51 11.96 -17.11 -9.87
N SER A 52 11.91 -16.45 -11.04
CA SER A 52 11.56 -15.03 -11.14
C SER A 52 10.06 -14.78 -10.87
N VAL A 53 9.73 -13.62 -10.28
CA VAL A 53 8.33 -13.22 -10.05
C VAL A 53 7.76 -12.64 -11.33
N SER A 54 6.68 -13.26 -11.82
CA SER A 54 6.00 -12.91 -13.08
C SER A 54 4.66 -12.19 -12.87
N GLY A 55 4.31 -11.84 -11.63
CA GLY A 55 3.09 -11.16 -11.27
C GLY A 55 2.42 -11.75 -10.04
N VAL A 56 1.11 -11.51 -9.92
CA VAL A 56 0.30 -11.98 -8.78
C VAL A 56 -1.01 -12.61 -9.25
N ILE A 57 -1.50 -13.60 -8.50
CA ILE A 57 -2.91 -13.95 -8.55
C ILE A 57 -3.66 -12.94 -7.69
N ALA A 58 -4.73 -12.36 -8.23
CA ALA A 58 -5.58 -11.41 -7.54
C ALA A 58 -7.04 -11.88 -7.55
N LEU A 59 -7.72 -11.70 -6.43
CA LEU A 59 -9.14 -11.98 -6.24
C LEU A 59 -9.91 -10.65 -6.33
N CYS A 60 -10.89 -10.57 -7.23
CA CYS A 60 -11.88 -9.49 -7.21
C CYS A 60 -12.83 -9.72 -6.03
N ILE A 61 -12.86 -8.79 -5.07
CA ILE A 61 -13.69 -8.92 -3.87
C ILE A 61 -15.18 -8.83 -4.23
N GLU A 62 -15.53 -8.01 -5.22
CA GLU A 62 -16.92 -7.80 -5.66
C GLU A 62 -17.50 -9.07 -6.31
N THR A 63 -16.75 -9.71 -7.20
CA THR A 63 -17.26 -10.84 -8.01
C THR A 63 -16.81 -12.22 -7.51
N GLY A 64 -15.76 -12.29 -6.70
CA GLY A 64 -15.10 -13.53 -6.32
C GLY A 64 -14.20 -14.14 -7.40
N GLU A 65 -14.01 -13.47 -8.54
CA GLU A 65 -13.17 -13.96 -9.64
C GLU A 65 -11.68 -13.88 -9.30
N THR A 66 -10.92 -14.94 -9.59
CA THR A 66 -9.46 -14.93 -9.51
C THR A 66 -8.84 -14.73 -10.89
N VAL A 67 -7.95 -13.75 -11.00
CA VAL A 67 -7.23 -13.44 -12.25
C VAL A 67 -5.73 -13.43 -12.04
N PHE A 68 -4.98 -13.71 -13.11
CA PHE A 68 -3.52 -13.55 -13.12
C PHE A 68 -3.13 -12.17 -13.64
N LEU A 69 -2.63 -11.31 -12.76
CA LEU A 69 -2.06 -10.01 -13.10
C LEU A 69 -0.57 -10.17 -13.44
N LYS A 70 -0.29 -10.44 -14.71
CA LYS A 70 1.07 -10.58 -15.23
C LYS A 70 1.82 -9.25 -15.18
N SER A 71 3.05 -9.28 -14.69
CA SER A 71 3.95 -8.12 -14.68
C SER A 71 5.41 -8.54 -14.86
N LYS A 72 6.25 -7.62 -15.34
CA LYS A 72 7.71 -7.83 -15.40
C LYS A 72 8.38 -7.59 -14.03
N LEU A 73 7.76 -6.75 -13.21
CA LEU A 73 8.22 -6.34 -11.88
C LEU A 73 6.99 -6.19 -10.98
N THR A 74 7.07 -6.76 -9.78
CA THR A 74 6.02 -6.67 -8.76
C THR A 74 6.62 -6.02 -7.52
N ILE A 75 5.98 -4.95 -7.03
CA ILE A 75 6.39 -4.25 -5.80
C ILE A 75 5.29 -4.46 -4.76
N LEU A 76 5.66 -4.94 -3.57
CA LEU A 76 4.76 -5.09 -2.45
C LEU A 76 4.89 -3.86 -1.52
N ALA A 77 3.80 -3.11 -1.39
CA ALA A 77 3.68 -1.96 -0.51
C ALA A 77 2.41 -2.08 0.35
N THR A 78 2.20 -3.26 0.94
CA THR A 78 0.94 -3.71 1.56
C THR A 78 0.70 -3.19 2.98
N GLY A 79 1.55 -2.31 3.51
CA GLY A 79 1.49 -1.88 4.91
C GLY A 79 2.21 -2.84 5.86
N GLY A 80 1.91 -2.75 7.16
CA GLY A 80 2.45 -3.63 8.20
C GLY A 80 1.44 -4.68 8.67
N ALA A 81 1.85 -5.64 9.51
CA ALA A 81 1.01 -6.72 10.05
C ALA A 81 0.69 -6.51 11.54
N GLY A 82 0.11 -5.36 11.88
CA GLY A 82 -0.17 -4.97 13.26
C GLY A 82 -1.35 -5.70 13.89
N ARG A 83 -2.28 -6.23 13.09
CA ARG A 83 -3.48 -6.94 13.59
C ARG A 83 -3.21 -8.37 14.06
N ILE A 84 -1.96 -8.83 14.04
CA ILE A 84 -1.55 -10.06 14.72
C ILE A 84 -1.62 -9.93 16.26
N TYR A 85 -1.65 -8.69 16.77
CA TYR A 85 -1.80 -8.37 18.18
C TYR A 85 -3.26 -7.99 18.50
N GLU A 86 -3.70 -8.34 19.72
CA GLU A 86 -5.05 -8.02 20.21
C GLU A 86 -5.31 -6.51 20.27
N SER A 87 -4.36 -5.75 20.83
CA SER A 87 -4.41 -4.30 20.90
C SER A 87 -3.46 -3.69 19.88
N SER A 88 -4.01 -2.92 18.94
CA SER A 88 -3.26 -2.25 17.89
C SER A 88 -3.98 -0.99 17.43
N THR A 89 -3.22 0.05 17.08
CA THR A 89 -3.72 1.29 16.48
C THR A 89 -3.88 1.19 14.96
N ASN A 90 -3.43 0.09 14.34
CA ASN A 90 -3.56 -0.15 12.91
C ASN A 90 -5.04 -0.30 12.51
N ALA A 91 -5.35 0.13 11.28
CA ALA A 91 -6.63 -0.18 10.64
C ALA A 91 -6.83 -1.70 10.52
N TYR A 92 -8.08 -2.16 10.43
CA TYR A 92 -8.44 -3.58 10.35
C TYR A 92 -7.87 -4.33 9.14
N ILE A 93 -7.45 -3.62 8.09
CA ILE A 93 -6.88 -4.19 6.87
C ILE A 93 -5.37 -4.49 6.98
N ASN A 94 -4.72 -4.15 8.09
CA ASN A 94 -3.28 -4.33 8.36
C ASN A 94 -3.04 -5.36 9.47
#